data_AF-A0A7S3DRN1-F1
#
_entry.id   AF-A0A7S3DRN1-F1
#
_cell.length_a   1.000
_cell.length_b   1.000
_cell.length_c   1.000
_cell.angle_alpha   90.00
_cell.angle_beta   90.00
_cell.angle_gamma   90.00
#
_symmetry.space_group_name_H-M   'P 1'
#
loop_
_entity.id
_entity.type
_entity.pdbx_description
1 polymer ?
#
loop_
_entity_poly.entity_id
_entity_poly.type
_entity_poly.pdbx_seq_one_letter_code
_entity_poly.pdbx_strand_id
1 'polypeptide(L)'
;WDISSVPPTSNFFENDFGAQPPLGFFDPLGILEGANASKFNRLRYVEIKHGRISMLAVVGYLVTQAGIRLPGDISGIPYDAIPGGFSALDILPNGHIGTVVFLIGLLDTCIMVDVTGGDFVGDFRNGYIDFGWDSFDEATK
;
A
#
# COMPACT_ATOMS: atom_id res chain seq x y z
N TRP A 1 15.43 -9.48 10.66
CA TRP A 1 14.81 -10.78 10.97
C TRP A 1 14.91 -11.69 9.74
N ASP A 2 15.85 -12.64 9.73
CA ASP A 2 16.09 -13.52 8.57
C ASP A 2 15.30 -14.82 8.69
N ILE A 3 14.18 -14.87 7.95
CA ILE A 3 13.19 -15.96 7.96
C ILE A 3 13.53 -17.10 6.98
N SER A 4 14.71 -17.09 6.35
CA SER A 4 15.13 -18.12 5.39
C SER A 4 15.60 -19.43 6.04
N SER A 5 15.88 -19.42 7.35
CA SER A 5 16.56 -20.51 8.07
C SER A 5 15.64 -21.39 8.93
N VAL A 6 14.36 -21.02 9.11
CA VAL A 6 13.43 -21.71 10.02
C VAL A 6 12.38 -22.49 9.22
N PRO A 7 12.22 -23.82 9.46
CA PRO A 7 11.22 -24.62 8.75
C PRO A 7 9.80 -24.14 9.08
N PRO A 8 8.90 -24.05 8.08
CA PRO A 8 7.55 -23.53 8.27
C PRO A 8 6.73 -24.53 9.09
N THR A 9 6.63 -24.29 10.38
CA THR A 9 5.64 -24.94 11.26
C THR A 9 4.48 -23.96 11.45
N SER A 10 3.26 -24.47 11.62
CA SER A 10 2.04 -23.65 11.80
C SER A 10 2.19 -22.55 12.85
N ASN A 11 2.97 -22.81 13.89
CA ASN A 11 3.21 -21.91 15.02
C ASN A 11 4.20 -20.76 14.70
N PHE A 12 4.84 -20.78 13.53
CA PHE A 12 5.81 -19.75 13.12
C PHE A 12 5.12 -18.42 12.76
N PHE A 13 3.94 -18.49 12.14
CA PHE A 13 3.20 -17.31 11.66
C PHE A 13 2.29 -16.69 12.74
N GLU A 14 2.06 -17.37 13.86
CA GLU A 14 1.17 -16.89 14.92
C GLU A 14 1.75 -15.73 15.74
N ASN A 15 3.08 -15.62 15.79
CA ASN A 15 3.79 -14.56 16.51
C ASN A 15 4.29 -13.43 15.59
N ASP A 16 3.90 -13.45 14.31
CA ASP A 16 4.32 -12.43 13.35
C ASP A 16 3.41 -11.19 13.39
N PHE A 17 3.94 -10.08 12.91
CA PHE A 17 3.26 -8.79 12.91
C PHE A 17 1.94 -8.86 12.13
N GLY A 18 0.84 -8.45 12.76
CA GLY A 18 -0.50 -8.46 12.16
C GLY A 18 -1.43 -9.49 12.78
N ALA A 19 -0.91 -10.51 13.47
CA ALA A 19 -1.70 -11.40 14.33
C ALA A 19 -2.01 -10.67 15.65
N GLN A 20 -3.13 -9.94 15.71
CA GLN A 20 -3.54 -9.17 16.88
C GLN A 20 -4.88 -9.68 17.45
N PRO A 21 -5.09 -9.59 18.78
CA PRO A 21 -6.40 -9.84 19.37
C PRO A 21 -7.47 -8.92 18.75
N PRO A 22 -8.74 -9.34 18.59
CA PRO A 22 -9.37 -10.55 19.16
C PRO A 22 -9.24 -11.83 18.32
N LEU A 23 -8.74 -11.75 17.08
CA LEU A 23 -8.72 -12.87 16.15
C LEU A 23 -7.40 -13.66 16.18
N GLY A 24 -6.29 -13.01 16.56
CA GLY A 24 -4.97 -13.64 16.51
C GLY A 24 -4.58 -13.98 15.07
N PHE A 25 -3.97 -15.16 14.88
CA PHE A 25 -3.65 -15.67 13.55
C PHE A 25 -4.93 -16.11 12.82
N PHE A 26 -5.20 -15.49 11.67
CA PHE A 26 -6.43 -15.71 10.91
C PHE A 26 -6.13 -16.17 9.48
N ASP A 27 -6.14 -17.49 9.26
CA ASP A 27 -6.07 -18.11 7.93
C ASP A 27 -7.16 -19.19 7.77
N PRO A 28 -8.42 -18.82 7.51
CA PRO A 28 -9.51 -19.78 7.35
C PRO A 28 -9.43 -20.58 6.02
N LEU A 29 -8.62 -20.13 5.07
CA LEU A 29 -8.48 -20.73 3.74
C LEU A 29 -7.22 -21.58 3.58
N GLY A 30 -6.38 -21.68 4.62
CA GLY A 30 -5.15 -22.47 4.61
C GLY A 30 -4.14 -21.98 3.55
N ILE A 31 -4.15 -20.70 3.20
CA ILE A 31 -3.29 -20.15 2.13
C ILE A 31 -1.80 -20.25 2.52
N LEU A 32 -1.53 -20.24 3.83
CA LEU A 32 -0.21 -20.35 4.43
C LEU A 32 0.19 -21.80 4.77
N GLU A 33 -0.70 -22.77 4.58
CA GLU A 33 -0.39 -24.19 4.81
C GLU A 33 0.68 -24.67 3.81
N GLY A 34 1.82 -25.12 4.32
CA GLY A 34 2.97 -25.53 3.51
C GLY A 34 3.65 -24.38 2.73
N ALA A 35 3.37 -23.12 3.06
CA ALA A 35 3.96 -21.98 2.40
C ALA A 35 5.44 -21.78 2.79
N ASN A 36 6.29 -21.56 1.79
CA ASN A 36 7.67 -21.13 2.01
C ASN A 36 7.74 -19.66 2.47
N ALA A 37 8.80 -19.29 3.18
CA ALA A 37 9.04 -17.92 3.64
C ALA A 37 8.95 -16.86 2.51
N SER A 38 9.35 -17.21 1.29
CA SER A 38 9.23 -16.33 0.11
C SER A 38 7.78 -16.07 -0.31
N LYS A 39 6.89 -17.06 -0.20
CA LYS A 39 5.46 -16.92 -0.49
C LYS A 39 4.80 -16.03 0.57
N PHE A 40 5.17 -16.22 1.83
CA PHE A 40 4.69 -15.37 2.93
C PHE A 40 5.10 -13.91 2.75
N ASN A 41 6.39 -13.64 2.49
CA ASN A 41 6.86 -12.27 2.22
C ASN A 41 6.15 -11.61 1.05
N ARG A 42 5.87 -12.37 -0.01
CA ARG A 42 5.09 -11.85 -1.14
C ARG A 42 3.66 -11.49 -0.75
N LEU A 43 2.99 -12.35 0.03
CA LEU A 43 1.62 -12.08 0.49
C LEU A 43 1.59 -10.85 1.40
N ARG A 44 2.57 -10.71 2.28
CA ARG A 44 2.74 -9.52 3.14
C ARG A 44 2.99 -8.25 2.34
N TYR A 45 3.83 -8.32 1.32
CA TYR A 45 4.06 -7.20 0.40
C TYR A 45 2.76 -6.74 -0.27
N VAL A 46 1.98 -7.70 -0.77
CA VAL A 46 0.69 -7.44 -1.42
C VAL A 46 -0.28 -6.81 -0.43
N GLU A 47 -0.37 -7.32 0.80
CA GLU A 47 -1.21 -6.78 1.88
C GLU A 47 -0.87 -5.32 2.17
N ILE A 48 0.41 -5.01 2.41
CA ILE A 48 0.87 -3.64 2.71
C ILE A 48 0.58 -2.69 1.55
N LYS A 49 0.82 -3.12 0.31
CA LYS A 49 0.56 -2.30 -0.89
C LYS A 49 -0.92 -1.97 -1.01
N HIS A 50 -1.82 -2.95 -0.84
CA HIS A 50 -3.25 -2.70 -0.86
C HIS A 50 -3.70 -1.80 0.29
N GLY A 51 -3.19 -2.03 1.51
CA GLY A 51 -3.49 -1.19 2.67
C GLY A 51 -3.15 0.28 2.46
N ARG A 52 -1.95 0.58 1.94
CA ARG A 52 -1.52 1.95 1.62
C ARG A 52 -2.40 2.61 0.57
N ILE A 53 -2.75 1.88 -0.50
CA ILE A 53 -3.66 2.37 -1.55
C ILE A 53 -5.05 2.66 -0.96
N SER A 54 -5.58 1.76 -0.13
CA SER A 54 -6.88 1.94 0.52
C SER A 54 -6.92 3.13 1.47
N MET A 55 -5.88 3.36 2.27
CA MET A 55 -5.80 4.54 3.15
C MET A 55 -5.88 5.85 2.37
N LEU A 56 -5.10 5.96 1.28
CA LEU A 56 -5.13 7.14 0.40
C LEU A 56 -6.47 7.28 -0.33
N ALA A 57 -7.06 6.17 -0.77
CA ALA A 57 -8.37 6.17 -1.44
C ALA A 57 -9.50 6.64 -0.50
N VAL A 58 -9.52 6.19 0.75
CA VAL A 58 -10.53 6.61 1.74
C VAL A 58 -10.39 8.10 2.06
N VAL A 59 -9.18 8.57 2.33
CA VAL A 59 -8.94 10.00 2.59
C VAL A 59 -9.34 10.84 1.38
N GLY A 60 -8.92 10.46 0.17
CA GLY A 60 -9.29 11.16 -1.06
C GLY A 60 -10.81 11.18 -1.30
N TYR A 61 -11.50 10.06 -1.05
CA TYR A 61 -12.95 9.98 -1.17
C TYR A 61 -13.65 10.92 -0.17
N LEU A 62 -13.24 10.92 1.09
CA LEU A 62 -13.85 11.78 2.12
C LEU A 62 -13.61 13.28 1.82
N VAL A 63 -12.40 13.66 1.41
CA VAL A 63 -12.06 15.05 1.06
C VAL A 63 -12.88 15.55 -0.13
N THR A 64 -13.01 14.71 -1.17
CA THR A 64 -13.80 15.08 -2.36
C THR A 64 -15.30 15.11 -2.10
N GLN A 65 -15.81 14.25 -1.22
CA GLN A 65 -17.21 14.29 -0.74
C GLN A 65 -17.49 15.49 0.17
N ALA A 66 -16.50 15.94 0.94
CA ALA A 66 -16.60 17.15 1.75
C ALA A 66 -16.64 18.46 0.93
N GLY A 67 -16.53 18.36 -0.41
CA GLY A 67 -16.55 19.52 -1.30
C GLY A 67 -15.23 20.30 -1.39
N ILE A 68 -14.14 19.76 -0.83
CA ILE A 68 -12.82 20.38 -0.93
C ILE A 68 -12.24 20.07 -2.31
N ARG A 69 -12.14 21.09 -3.16
CA ARG A 69 -11.67 20.96 -4.54
C ARG A 69 -10.47 21.87 -4.78
N LEU A 70 -9.64 21.47 -5.74
CA LEU A 70 -8.51 22.28 -6.18
C LEU A 70 -9.02 23.52 -6.93
N PRO A 71 -8.39 24.68 -6.78
CA PRO A 71 -8.71 25.84 -7.60
C PRO A 71 -8.24 25.62 -9.04
N GLY A 72 -9.09 25.96 -10.02
CA GLY A 72 -8.77 25.89 -11.45
C GLY A 72 -9.70 24.94 -12.22
N ASP A 73 -9.26 24.57 -13.41
CA ASP A 73 -9.98 23.70 -14.34
C ASP A 73 -9.09 22.58 -14.89
N ILE A 74 -9.74 21.49 -15.28
CA ILE A 74 -9.13 20.43 -16.07
C ILE A 74 -9.64 20.55 -17.50
N SER A 75 -8.80 21.10 -18.39
CA SER A 75 -9.11 21.23 -19.82
C SER A 75 -10.48 21.87 -20.10
N GLY A 76 -10.85 22.93 -19.37
CA GLY A 76 -12.13 23.63 -19.51
C GLY A 76 -13.27 23.16 -18.59
N ILE A 77 -13.06 22.14 -17.76
CA ILE A 77 -14.04 21.69 -16.74
C ILE A 77 -13.56 22.14 -15.36
N PRO A 78 -14.28 23.01 -14.62
CA PRO A 78 -13.86 23.42 -13.28
C PRO A 78 -13.89 22.22 -12.33
N TYR A 79 -12.91 22.13 -11.43
CA TYR A 79 -12.82 21.01 -10.47
C TYR A 79 -14.03 20.88 -9.53
N ASP A 80 -14.75 21.98 -9.32
CA ASP A 80 -15.99 22.03 -8.54
C ASP A 80 -17.16 21.33 -9.23
N ALA A 81 -17.17 21.28 -10.56
CA ALA A 81 -18.21 20.60 -11.33
C ALA A 81 -18.03 19.07 -11.39
N ILE A 82 -16.93 18.53 -10.85
CA ILE A 82 -16.66 17.09 -10.87
C ILE A 82 -17.34 16.43 -9.67
N PRO A 83 -18.34 15.54 -9.87
CA PRO A 83 -19.02 14.84 -8.80
C PRO A 83 -18.04 13.93 -8.06
N GLY A 84 -18.30 13.68 -6.77
CA GLY A 84 -17.53 12.73 -5.99
C GLY A 84 -17.80 11.28 -6.41
N GLY A 85 -16.86 10.39 -6.11
CA GLY A 85 -17.01 8.94 -6.35
C GLY A 85 -16.85 8.53 -7.81
N PHE A 86 -17.49 7.41 -8.19
CA PHE A 86 -17.28 6.78 -9.50
C PHE A 86 -17.77 7.62 -10.67
N SER A 87 -18.76 8.50 -10.46
CA SER A 87 -19.25 9.43 -11.49
C SER A 87 -18.20 10.44 -11.95
N ALA A 88 -17.12 10.63 -11.18
CA ALA A 88 -15.99 11.42 -11.65
C ALA A 88 -15.36 10.83 -12.92
N LEU A 89 -15.34 9.49 -13.04
CA LEU A 89 -14.69 8.80 -14.16
C LEU A 89 -15.37 9.07 -15.50
N ASP A 90 -16.69 9.28 -15.50
CA ASP A 90 -17.48 9.48 -16.72
C ASP A 90 -17.37 10.93 -17.25
N ILE A 91 -16.99 11.88 -16.40
CA ILE A 91 -16.91 13.31 -16.75
C ILE A 91 -15.50 13.73 -17.17
N LEU A 92 -14.48 12.96 -16.79
CA LEU A 92 -13.11 13.29 -17.16
C LEU A 92 -12.93 13.29 -18.69
N PRO A 93 -12.21 14.28 -19.26
CA PRO A 93 -11.94 14.28 -20.69
C PRO A 93 -11.11 13.05 -21.10
N ASN A 94 -11.38 12.54 -22.30
CA ASN A 94 -10.73 11.35 -22.85
C ASN A 94 -9.20 11.50 -22.84
N GLY A 95 -8.51 10.54 -22.22
CA GLY A 95 -7.03 10.50 -22.15
C GLY A 95 -6.44 10.80 -20.77
N HIS A 96 -7.12 11.57 -19.93
CA HIS A 96 -6.61 11.89 -18.58
C HIS A 96 -6.53 10.66 -17.66
N ILE A 97 -7.46 9.73 -17.79
CA ILE A 97 -7.39 8.42 -17.10
C ILE A 97 -6.11 7.68 -17.51
N GLY A 98 -5.74 7.75 -18.80
CA GLY A 98 -4.50 7.14 -19.31
C GLY A 98 -3.25 7.76 -18.69
N THR A 99 -3.22 9.08 -18.51
CA THR A 99 -2.11 9.77 -17.83
C THR A 99 -2.02 9.38 -16.36
N VAL A 100 -3.15 9.25 -15.65
CA VAL A 100 -3.18 8.81 -14.26
C VAL A 100 -2.69 7.36 -14.13
N VAL A 101 -3.20 6.44 -14.97
CA VAL A 101 -2.77 5.04 -14.98
C VAL A 101 -1.28 4.91 -15.36
N PHE A 102 -0.82 5.68 -16.33
CA PHE A 102 0.59 5.74 -16.70
C PHE A 102 1.47 6.22 -15.55
N LEU A 103 1.07 7.31 -14.88
CA LEU A 103 1.82 7.84 -13.73
C LEU A 103 1.87 6.84 -12.59
N ILE A 104 0.75 6.16 -12.29
CA ILE A 104 0.70 5.10 -11.28
C ILE A 104 1.64 3.95 -11.68
N GLY A 105 1.61 3.51 -12.94
CA GLY A 105 2.51 2.44 -13.43
C GLY A 105 3.99 2.83 -13.39
N LEU A 106 4.32 4.08 -13.72
CA LEU A 106 5.66 4.63 -13.61
C LEU A 106 6.12 4.67 -12.15
N LEU A 107 5.28 5.18 -11.25
CA LEU A 107 5.57 5.24 -9.82
C LEU A 107 5.80 3.83 -9.25
N ASP A 108 4.94 2.87 -9.61
CA ASP A 108 5.01 1.49 -9.13
C ASP A 108 6.23 0.73 -9.65
N THR A 109 6.67 1.01 -10.87
CA THR A 109 7.78 0.28 -11.51
C THR A 109 9.14 0.92 -11.25
N CYS A 110 9.20 2.25 -11.12
CA CYS A 110 10.45 2.99 -11.05
C CYS A 110 10.77 3.57 -9.67
N ILE A 111 9.77 3.80 -8.81
CA ILE A 111 9.96 4.51 -7.54
C ILE A 111 9.58 3.63 -6.34
N MET A 112 8.45 2.93 -6.38
CA MET A 112 7.97 2.03 -5.32
C MET A 112 8.51 0.60 -5.48
N VAL A 113 9.80 0.51 -5.83
CA VAL A 113 10.54 -0.75 -5.87
C VAL A 113 11.70 -0.63 -4.89
N ASP A 114 11.96 -1.70 -4.16
CA ASP A 114 13.16 -1.79 -3.33
C ASP A 114 14.39 -1.99 -4.24
N VAL A 115 15.28 -1.00 -4.26
CA VAL A 115 16.51 -1.00 -5.08
C VAL A 115 17.76 -1.23 -4.23
N THR A 116 17.73 -0.84 -2.95
CA THR A 116 18.90 -0.92 -2.05
C THR A 116 18.85 -2.06 -1.03
N GLY A 117 17.74 -2.79 -0.91
CA GLY A 117 17.55 -3.85 0.08
C GLY A 117 17.06 -3.28 1.41
N GLY A 118 15.75 -3.04 1.50
CA GLY A 118 15.09 -2.49 2.67
C GLY A 118 15.10 -3.43 3.88
N ASP A 119 15.01 -2.85 5.08
CA ASP A 119 15.03 -3.58 6.36
C ASP A 119 13.86 -4.60 6.48
N PHE A 120 12.76 -4.33 5.77
CA PHE A 120 11.55 -5.13 5.78
C PHE A 120 10.78 -5.02 4.46
N VAL A 121 9.87 -5.98 4.25
CA VAL A 121 9.01 -6.06 3.06
C VAL A 121 8.12 -4.80 2.96
N GLY A 122 8.27 -4.04 1.87
CA GLY A 122 7.49 -2.81 1.64
C GLY A 122 8.15 -1.52 2.16
N ASP A 123 9.41 -1.60 2.57
CA ASP A 123 10.27 -0.44 2.78
C ASP A 123 10.76 0.13 1.45
N PHE A 124 10.34 1.35 1.11
CA PHE A 124 10.75 2.06 -0.11
C PHE A 124 11.54 3.33 0.20
N ARG A 125 12.07 3.45 1.42
CA ARG A 125 12.86 4.63 1.82
C ARG A 125 14.14 4.76 1.00
N ASN A 126 14.68 3.62 0.55
CA ASN A 126 15.83 3.49 -0.35
C ASN A 126 17.06 4.34 0.09
N GLY A 127 17.16 4.65 1.39
CA GLY A 127 18.18 5.54 1.97
C GLY A 127 18.02 7.04 1.69
N TYR A 128 16.96 7.49 1.01
CA TYR A 128 16.76 8.90 0.64
C TYR A 128 15.74 9.63 1.52
N ILE A 129 14.69 8.94 1.96
CA ILE A 129 13.62 9.53 2.78
C ILE A 129 13.62 8.79 4.11
N ASP A 130 14.22 9.41 5.12
CA ASP A 130 14.15 8.93 6.50
C ASP A 130 13.59 10.03 7.41
N PHE A 131 12.51 9.69 8.13
CA PHE A 131 11.89 10.57 9.13
C PHE A 131 12.38 10.21 10.54
N GLY A 132 13.64 9.79 10.67
CA GLY A 132 14.26 9.40 11.93
C GLY A 132 13.92 7.97 12.35
N TRP A 133 13.65 7.08 11.41
CA TRP A 133 13.34 5.67 11.70
C TRP A 133 14.50 4.96 12.41
N ASP A 134 15.73 5.38 12.13
CA ASP A 134 16.94 4.81 12.73
C ASP A 134 17.14 5.23 14.20
N SER A 135 16.28 6.12 14.73
CA SER A 135 16.30 6.55 16.12
C SER A 135 15.38 5.75 17.05
N PHE A 136 14.50 4.90 16.50
CA PHE A 136 13.61 4.04 17.29
C PHE A 136 14.34 2.78 17.76
N ASP A 137 14.00 2.32 18.96
CA ASP A 137 14.46 1.05 19.52
C ASP A 137 13.76 -0.14 18.85
N GLU A 138 14.40 -1.32 18.84
CA GLU A 138 13.89 -2.50 18.09
C GLU A 138 12.52 -3.02 18.56
N ALA A 139 12.05 -2.64 19.76
CA ALA A 139 10.71 -3.00 20.23
C ALA A 139 9.62 -2.05 19.71
N THR A 140 10.02 -0.90 19.18
CA THR A 140 9.18 0.22 18.72
C THR A 140 9.35 0.49 17.22
N LYS A 141 10.35 -0.13 16.59
CA LYS A 141 10.59 -0.21 15.15
C LYS A 141 9.74 -1.34 14.56
#